data_AF-A0A843LJG2-F1
#
_entry.id   AF-A0A843LJG2-F1
#
_cell.length_a   1.000
_cell.length_b   1.000
_cell.length_c   1.000
_cell.angle_alpha   90.00
_cell.angle_beta   90.00
_cell.angle_gamma   90.00
#
_symmetry.space_group_name_H-M   'P 1'
#
loop_
_entity.id
_entity.type
_entity.pdbx_description
1 polymer ?
#
loop_
_entity_poly.entity_id
_entity_poly.type
_entity_poly.pdbx_seq_one_letter_code
_entity_poly.pdbx_strand_id
1 'polypeptide(L)'
;MDVPRHWREQIKRYRLVGSKCKKCGKLSYPHRLVCPKCRSREYEEHQFIGRGKIISFTNINSPPKEHRYNLPYAVALVELMEGPVITAQITDA
;
A
#
# COMPACT_ATOMS: atom_id res chain seq x y z
N MET A 1 -1.17 14.50 -14.46
CA MET A 1 -0.57 13.20 -14.09
C MET A 1 0.93 13.41 -13.95
N ASP A 2 1.50 13.25 -12.75
CA ASP A 2 2.94 13.50 -12.51
C ASP A 2 3.75 12.26 -12.92
N VAL A 3 4.32 12.29 -14.13
CA VAL A 3 5.11 11.21 -14.73
C VAL A 3 6.36 10.89 -13.88
N PRO A 4 7.18 11.88 -13.45
CA PRO A 4 8.30 11.65 -12.54
C PRO A 4 7.94 10.93 -11.23
N ARG A 5 6.78 11.23 -10.64
CA ARG A 5 6.31 10.54 -9.43
C ARG A 5 5.98 9.08 -9.69
N HIS A 6 5.34 8.77 -10.82
CA HIS A 6 5.02 7.38 -11.17
C HIS A 6 6.27 6.53 -11.37
N TRP A 7 7.26 7.07 -12.10
CA TRP A 7 8.53 6.38 -12.34
C TRP A 7 9.26 6.02 -11.03
N ARG A 8 9.35 6.97 -10.09
CA ARG A 8 10.00 6.73 -8.77
C ARG A 8 9.29 5.69 -7.91
N GLU A 9 7.97 5.57 -8.03
CA GLU A 9 7.15 4.68 -7.19
C GLU A 9 6.83 3.33 -7.88
N GLN A 10 7.23 3.15 -9.13
CA GLN A 10 6.93 1.97 -9.95
C GLN A 10 7.27 0.65 -9.25
N ILE A 11 8.53 0.50 -8.81
CA ILE A 11 9.00 -0.74 -8.19
C ILE A 11 8.23 -1.04 -6.91
N LYS A 12 7.99 -0.02 -6.08
CA LYS A 12 7.27 -0.15 -4.81
C LYS A 12 5.83 -0.59 -5.03
N ARG A 13 5.14 -0.01 -6.02
CA ARG A 13 3.74 -0.34 -6.33
C ARG A 13 3.58 -1.69 -7.01
N TYR A 14 4.45 -2.02 -7.97
CA TYR A 14 4.30 -3.22 -8.79
C TYR A 14 4.77 -4.49 -8.07
N ARG A 15 5.78 -4.37 -7.21
CA ARG A 15 6.34 -5.51 -6.46
C ARG A 15 5.97 -5.51 -4.99
N LEU A 16 5.09 -4.60 -4.57
CA LEU A 16 4.71 -4.40 -3.17
C LEU A 16 5.97 -4.31 -2.28
N VAL A 17 6.92 -3.44 -2.66
CA VAL A 17 8.17 -3.24 -1.93
C VAL A 17 8.00 -2.05 -0.99
N GLY A 18 8.19 -2.29 0.31
CA GLY A 18 8.28 -1.24 1.31
C GLY A 18 9.62 -1.24 2.00
N SER A 19 9.60 -0.92 3.29
CA SER A 19 10.82 -0.66 4.06
C SER A 19 10.82 -1.40 5.39
N LYS A 20 11.94 -2.03 5.72
CA LYS A 20 12.22 -2.61 7.04
C LYS A 20 13.27 -1.76 7.75
N CYS A 21 12.96 -1.29 8.94
CA CYS A 21 13.92 -0.50 9.71
C CYS A 21 15.06 -1.40 10.21
N LYS A 22 16.31 -1.07 9.91
CA LYS A 22 17.48 -1.86 10.31
C LYS A 22 17.69 -1.88 11.84
N LYS A 23 17.25 -0.84 12.56
CA LYS A 23 17.43 -0.75 14.02
C LYS A 23 16.39 -1.49 14.85
N CYS A 24 15.12 -1.45 14.44
CA CYS A 24 14.03 -2.01 15.25
C CYS A 24 13.19 -3.08 14.54
N GLY A 25 13.54 -3.43 13.31
CA GLY A 25 12.86 -4.44 12.50
C GLY A 25 11.46 -4.05 12.01
N LYS A 26 10.96 -2.85 12.34
CA LYS A 26 9.60 -2.44 11.96
C LYS A 26 9.45 -2.39 10.44
N LEU A 27 8.47 -3.14 9.95
CA LEU A 27 8.03 -3.11 8.56
C LEU A 27 7.07 -1.94 8.34
N SER A 28 7.15 -1.31 7.17
CA SER A 28 6.29 -0.20 6.80
C SER A 28 6.10 -0.17 5.29
N TYR A 29 4.85 0.08 4.90
CA TYR A 29 4.45 0.31 3.52
C TYR A 29 3.46 1.49 3.50
N PRO A 30 3.62 2.49 2.62
CA PRO A 30 4.73 2.71 1.70
C PRO A 30 6.07 3.03 2.40
N HIS A 31 7.15 3.14 1.62
CA HIS A 31 8.47 3.54 2.13
C HIS A 31 8.41 4.90 2.85
N ARG A 32 9.05 5.00 4.02
CA ARG A 32 9.15 6.24 4.81
C ARG A 32 10.60 6.62 5.06
N LEU A 33 10.88 7.93 5.08
CA LEU A 33 12.23 8.47 5.36
C LEU A 33 12.67 8.28 6.83
N VAL A 34 11.71 8.22 7.76
CA VAL A 34 11.98 8.15 9.21
C VAL A 34 11.10 7.08 9.85
N CYS A 35 11.70 6.25 10.71
CA CYS A 35 10.98 5.20 11.43
C CYS A 35 10.02 5.78 12.46
N PRO A 36 8.71 5.46 12.38
CA PRO A 36 7.74 5.96 13.36
C PRO A 36 7.95 5.35 14.76
N LYS A 37 8.70 4.24 14.88
CA LYS A 37 8.96 3.59 16.18
C LYS A 37 10.24 4.09 16.84
N CYS A 38 11.35 4.16 16.11
CA CYS A 38 12.67 4.46 16.68
C CYS A 38 13.34 5.73 16.13
N ARG A 39 12.69 6.44 15.21
CA ARG A 39 13.22 7.64 14.52
C ARG A 39 14.51 7.43 13.72
N SER A 40 14.98 6.19 13.57
CA SER A 40 16.09 5.87 12.65
C SER A 40 15.71 6.19 11.20
N ARG A 41 16.72 6.56 10.42
CA ARG A 41 16.64 6.76 8.96
C ARG A 41 17.21 5.55 8.19
N GLU A 42 17.70 4.55 8.91
CA GLU A 42 18.30 3.36 8.33
C GLU A 42 17.23 2.32 8.02
N TYR A 43 17.05 2.08 6.73
CA TYR A 43 16.10 1.13 6.18
C TYR A 43 16.78 0.19 5.17
N GLU A 44 16.20 -0.97 5.01
CA GLU A 44 16.41 -1.87 3.88
C GLU A 44 15.10 -2.08 3.13
N GLU A 45 15.19 -2.39 1.85
CA GLU A 45 14.03 -2.76 1.05
C GLU A 45 13.47 -4.10 1.53
N HIS A 46 12.15 -4.20 1.60
CA HIS A 46 11.47 -5.43 1.96
C HIS A 46 10.30 -5.66 1.02
N GLN A 47 10.33 -6.81 0.34
CA GLN A 47 9.24 -7.25 -0.53
C GLN A 47 8.20 -7.99 0.31
N PHE A 48 6.97 -7.49 0.31
CA PHE A 48 5.85 -8.14 0.98
C PHE A 48 5.30 -9.29 0.13
N ILE A 49 4.75 -10.31 0.80
CA ILE A 49 4.18 -11.52 0.18
C ILE A 49 2.90 -11.20 -0.60
N GLY A 50 2.22 -10.09 -0.25
CA GLY A 50 0.98 -9.66 -0.91
C GLY A 50 -0.26 -10.42 -0.45
N ARG A 51 -0.18 -11.12 0.68
CA ARG A 51 -1.33 -11.77 1.32
C ARG A 51 -1.77 -10.95 2.52
N GLY A 52 -3.07 -10.87 2.73
CA GLY A 52 -3.65 -10.10 3.82
C GLY A 52 -5.11 -10.41 4.05
N LYS A 53 -5.69 -9.72 5.03
CA LYS A 53 -7.11 -9.82 5.40
C LYS A 53 -7.78 -8.46 5.27
N ILE A 54 -9.02 -8.44 4.79
CA ILE A 54 -9.83 -7.23 4.76
C ILE A 54 -10.27 -6.91 6.20
N ILE A 55 -9.89 -5.73 6.70
CA ILE A 55 -10.32 -5.24 8.02
C ILE A 55 -11.62 -4.44 7.88
N SER A 56 -11.74 -3.67 6.81
CA SER A 56 -12.88 -2.81 6.52
C SER A 56 -12.96 -2.57 5.02
N PHE A 57 -14.16 -2.44 4.48
CA PHE A 57 -14.38 -2.13 3.07
C PHE A 57 -15.59 -1.21 2.89
N THR A 58 -15.63 -0.55 1.74
CA THR A 58 -16.76 0.26 1.31
C THR A 58 -17.02 0.08 -0.18
N ASN A 59 -18.29 0.10 -0.56
CA ASN A 59 -18.71 0.06 -1.96
C ASN A 59 -18.91 1.49 -2.46
N ILE A 60 -18.14 1.86 -3.47
CA ILE A 60 -18.22 3.19 -4.09
C ILE A 60 -19.30 3.15 -5.17
N ASN A 61 -20.41 3.84 -4.90
CA ASN A 61 -21.56 3.95 -5.80
C ASN A 61 -21.60 5.29 -6.58
N SER A 62 -20.77 6.27 -6.20
CA SER A 62 -20.71 7.58 -6.86
C SER A 62 -19.27 8.06 -7.02
N PRO A 63 -18.54 7.54 -8.03
CA PRO A 63 -17.14 7.87 -8.26
C PRO A 63 -16.95 9.05 -9.24
N PRO A 64 -15.71 9.58 -9.34
CA PRO A 64 -15.32 10.50 -10.40
C PRO A 64 -15.57 9.90 -11.80
N LYS A 65 -15.69 10.77 -12.82
CA LYS A 65 -15.99 10.37 -14.21
C LYS A 65 -15.06 9.26 -14.73
N GLU A 66 -13.78 9.32 -14.37
CA GLU A 66 -12.73 8.39 -14.77
C GLU A 66 -12.96 6.93 -14.30
N HIS A 67 -13.76 6.74 -13.25
CA HIS A 67 -14.00 5.43 -12.63
C HIS A 67 -15.44 4.92 -12.80
N ARG A 68 -16.25 5.55 -13.66
CA ARG A 68 -17.66 5.18 -13.85
C ARG A 68 -17.88 3.78 -14.41
N TYR A 69 -16.94 3.28 -15.21
CA TYR A 69 -17.06 1.95 -15.84
C TYR A 69 -16.90 0.78 -14.85
N ASN A 70 -16.39 1.06 -13.64
CA ASN A 70 -16.15 0.05 -12.62
C ASN A 70 -17.23 0.08 -11.53
N LEU A 71 -18.39 0.69 -11.79
CA LEU A 71 -19.47 0.80 -10.82
C LEU A 71 -20.28 -0.49 -10.69
N PRO A 72 -20.63 -0.91 -9.45
CA PRO A 72 -20.01 -0.51 -8.18
C PRO A 72 -18.64 -1.18 -7.99
N TYR A 73 -17.69 -0.50 -7.34
CA TYR A 73 -16.42 -1.12 -6.94
C TYR A 73 -16.17 -1.03 -5.44
N ALA A 74 -15.60 -2.09 -4.89
CA ALA A 74 -15.21 -2.17 -3.49
C ALA A 74 -13.79 -1.64 -3.28
N VAL A 75 -13.61 -0.77 -2.29
CA VAL A 75 -12.29 -0.35 -1.79
C VAL A 75 -12.15 -0.85 -0.36
N ALA A 76 -11.03 -1.49 -0.06
CA ALA A 76 -10.78 -2.14 1.21
C ALA A 76 -9.48 -1.63 1.88
N LEU A 77 -9.51 -1.66 3.22
CA LEU A 77 -8.34 -1.67 4.06
C LEU A 77 -7.91 -3.13 4.27
N VAL A 78 -6.72 -3.46 3.80
CA VAL A 78 -6.15 -4.81 3.84
C VAL A 78 -4.98 -4.81 4.81
N GLU A 79 -5.08 -5.57 5.90
CA GLU A 79 -3.95 -5.89 6.77
C GLU A 79 -3.09 -6.95 6.11
N LEU A 80 -1.86 -6.61 5.72
CA LEU A 80 -0.91 -7.61 5.24
C LEU A 80 -0.54 -8.57 6.37
N MET A 81 -0.23 -9.82 6.03
CA MET A 81 0.20 -10.83 7.01
C MET A 81 1.41 -10.37 7.83
N GLU A 82 2.25 -9.53 7.25
CA GLU A 82 3.44 -8.96 7.88
C GLU A 82 3.15 -7.71 8.74
N GLY A 83 1.91 -7.22 8.75
CA GLY A 83 1.41 -6.19 9.69
C GLY A 83 0.98 -4.84 9.09
N PRO A 84 1.59 -4.29 8.02
CA PRO A 84 1.13 -3.01 7.47
C PRO A 84 -0.28 -3.09 6.88
N VAL A 85 -1.07 -2.03 7.08
CA VAL A 85 -2.38 -1.88 6.44
C VAL A 85 -2.25 -1.06 5.16
N ILE A 86 -2.80 -1.57 4.07
CA ILE A 86 -2.82 -0.92 2.76
C ILE A 86 -4.25 -0.66 2.29
N THR A 87 -4.42 0.32 1.41
CA THR A 87 -5.70 0.61 0.76
C THR A 87 -5.62 0.14 -0.68
N ALA A 88 -6.57 -0.71 -1.08
CA ALA A 88 -6.64 -1.25 -2.44
C ALA A 88 -8.09 -1.47 -2.87
N GLN A 89 -8.32 -1.48 -4.18
CA GLN A 89 -9.59 -1.94 -4.74
C GLN A 89 -9.63 -3.47 -4.72
N ILE A 90 -10.80 -4.03 -4.40
CA ILE A 90 -11.08 -5.46 -4.56
C ILE A 90 -11.73 -5.65 -5.92
N THR A 91 -11.18 -6.57 -6.71
CA THR A 91 -11.67 -6.93 -8.05
C THR A 91 -12.21 -8.35 -8.04
N ASP A 92 -12.93 -8.70 -9.11
CA ASP A 92 -13.41 -10.06 -9.36
C ASP A 92 -14.31 -10.63 -8.25
N ALA A 93 -15.00 -9.73 -7.54
CA ALA A 93 -15.94 -10.02 -6.46
C ALA A 93 -17.38 -10.22 -6.97
#